data_AF-A0A6A5H8I7-F1
#
_entry.id   AF-A0A6A5H8I7-F1
#
_cell.length_a   1.000
_cell.length_b   1.000
_cell.length_c   1.000
_cell.angle_alpha   90.00
_cell.angle_beta   90.00
_cell.angle_gamma   90.00
#
_symmetry.space_group_name_H-M   'P 1'
#
loop_
_entity.id
_entity.type
_entity.pdbx_description
1 polymer ?
#
loop_
_entity_poly.entity_id
_entity_poly.type
_entity_poly.pdbx_seq_one_letter_code
_entity_poly.pdbx_strand_id
1 'polypeptide(L)'
;MSNPPLFYETAKCVALYLEPNIRFQLYQRCPSFRTVHKVQAIRIRQLWINYANFEMNGTVYRLGVLRKYPSGNTPQSIDMKNKEGGIQYEVDKYGIPTIPEGTQIDGEVLTDAEIKARLEHNAIQLEKTAGSRITRTIQLEKRKLEIRSYEMRMANENPPFDQFIQFTNDGERVEILDYQQTLTEARNYLLKKIIGTAGRVLIESLNIEDHSYFFTSSLAAQESPLAHN
;
A
#
# COMPACT_ATOMS: atom_id res chain seq x y z
N MET A 1 -32.10 22.78 -25.06
CA MET A 1 -30.96 23.09 -24.17
C MET A 1 -31.42 22.83 -22.73
N SER A 2 -30.81 21.89 -22.02
CA SER A 2 -31.15 21.64 -20.62
C SER A 2 -30.43 22.66 -19.73
N ASN A 3 -31.17 23.57 -19.10
CA ASN A 3 -30.58 24.47 -18.10
C ASN A 3 -30.02 23.62 -16.95
N PRO A 4 -28.76 23.82 -16.55
CA PRO A 4 -28.23 23.18 -15.37
C PRO A 4 -29.14 23.53 -14.17
N PRO A 5 -29.50 22.56 -13.31
CA PRO A 5 -30.33 22.85 -12.16
C PRO A 5 -29.62 23.87 -11.27
N LEU A 6 -30.37 24.74 -10.57
CA LEU A 6 -29.84 25.71 -9.60
C LEU A 6 -28.85 25.07 -8.61
N PHE A 7 -29.08 23.80 -8.29
CA PHE A 7 -28.21 22.94 -7.49
C PHE A 7 -26.77 22.79 -8.02
N TYR A 8 -26.56 22.84 -9.34
CA TYR A 8 -25.23 22.73 -9.95
C TYR A 8 -24.39 23.99 -9.71
N GLU A 9 -24.98 25.18 -9.88
CA GLU A 9 -24.26 26.44 -9.65
C GLU A 9 -23.98 26.65 -8.15
N THR A 10 -24.93 26.32 -7.27
CA THR A 10 -24.66 26.36 -5.82
C THR A 10 -23.58 25.35 -5.41
N ALA A 11 -23.59 24.15 -5.98
CA ALA A 11 -22.55 23.15 -5.71
C ALA A 11 -21.15 23.61 -6.14
N LYS A 12 -21.00 24.34 -7.25
CA LYS A 12 -19.71 24.93 -7.65
C LYS A 12 -19.17 25.90 -6.61
N CYS A 13 -20.02 26.81 -6.14
CA CYS A 13 -19.64 27.76 -5.10
C CYS A 13 -19.21 27.03 -3.82
N VAL A 14 -19.98 26.04 -3.38
CA VAL A 14 -19.65 25.26 -2.17
C VAL A 14 -18.34 24.47 -2.36
N ALA A 15 -18.14 23.85 -3.53
CA ALA A 15 -16.96 23.03 -3.80
C ALA A 15 -15.62 23.78 -3.67
N LEU A 16 -15.60 25.10 -3.89
CA LEU A 16 -14.41 25.94 -3.71
C LEU A 16 -13.91 26.00 -2.26
N TYR A 17 -14.84 25.91 -1.30
CA TYR A 17 -14.55 26.13 0.12
C TYR A 17 -14.63 24.84 0.94
N LEU A 18 -15.03 23.72 0.32
CA LEU A 18 -15.00 22.42 0.96
C LEU A 18 -13.57 21.94 1.17
N GLU A 19 -13.34 21.37 2.35
CA GLU A 19 -12.11 20.67 2.67
C GLU A 19 -11.90 19.51 1.66
N PRO A 20 -10.69 19.34 1.09
CA PRO A 20 -10.39 18.32 0.07
C PRO A 20 -10.84 16.89 0.35
N ASN A 21 -10.67 16.39 1.59
CA ASN A 21 -11.07 15.04 1.98
C ASN A 21 -12.61 14.90 2.02
N ILE A 22 -13.32 15.90 2.57
CA ILE A 22 -14.80 15.95 2.51
C ILE A 22 -15.27 15.98 1.06
N ARG A 23 -14.59 16.77 0.23
CA ARG A 23 -14.91 16.90 -1.20
C ARG A 23 -14.70 15.58 -1.95
N PHE A 24 -13.67 14.81 -1.61
CA PHE A 24 -13.45 13.48 -2.16
C PHE A 24 -14.53 12.48 -1.71
N GLN A 25 -14.92 12.52 -0.44
CA GLN A 25 -16.02 11.70 0.08
C GLN A 25 -17.34 11.97 -0.67
N LEU A 26 -17.66 13.24 -0.97
CA LEU A 26 -18.81 13.60 -1.80
C LEU A 26 -18.64 13.11 -3.24
N TYR A 27 -17.45 13.21 -3.82
CA TYR A 27 -17.17 12.66 -5.16
C TYR A 27 -17.45 11.15 -5.24
N GLN A 28 -17.08 10.39 -4.20
CA GLN A 28 -17.30 8.95 -4.15
C GLN A 28 -18.80 8.61 -4.02
N ARG A 29 -19.52 9.29 -3.12
CA ARG A 29 -20.90 8.94 -2.74
C ARG A 29 -21.99 9.61 -3.59
N CYS A 30 -21.71 10.75 -4.21
CA CYS A 30 -22.70 11.57 -4.91
C CYS A 30 -22.35 11.74 -6.40
N PRO A 31 -22.95 10.94 -7.33
CA PRO A 31 -22.67 11.02 -8.76
C PRO A 31 -22.88 12.42 -9.36
N SER A 32 -23.90 13.16 -8.91
CA SER A 32 -24.20 14.53 -9.37
C SER A 32 -23.10 15.54 -9.03
N PHE A 33 -22.31 15.28 -7.98
CA PHE A 33 -21.21 16.15 -7.55
C PHE A 33 -19.92 15.92 -8.34
N ARG A 34 -19.79 14.77 -9.04
CA ARG A 34 -18.54 14.40 -9.73
C ARG A 34 -18.11 15.41 -10.79
N THR A 35 -19.06 15.97 -11.53
CA THR A 35 -18.80 17.00 -12.55
C THR A 35 -18.26 18.28 -11.91
N VAL A 36 -18.90 18.73 -10.82
CA VAL A 36 -18.47 19.92 -10.07
C VAL A 36 -17.07 19.71 -9.49
N HIS A 37 -16.83 18.55 -8.88
CA HIS A 37 -15.54 18.19 -8.31
C HIS A 37 -14.41 18.26 -9.34
N LYS A 38 -14.63 17.78 -10.57
CA LYS A 38 -13.60 17.78 -11.62
C LYS A 38 -13.26 19.18 -12.13
N VAL A 39 -14.23 20.09 -12.22
CA VAL A 39 -14.07 21.41 -12.85
C VAL A 39 -13.61 22.47 -11.85
N GLN A 40 -14.08 22.39 -10.60
CA GLN A 40 -13.82 23.45 -9.64
C GLN A 40 -12.40 23.38 -9.08
N ALA A 41 -11.77 24.54 -8.86
CA ALA A 41 -10.45 24.59 -8.24
C ALA A 41 -10.45 23.94 -6.84
N ILE A 42 -9.33 23.34 -6.45
CA ILE A 42 -9.13 22.73 -5.12
C ILE A 42 -7.93 23.40 -4.43
N ARG A 43 -8.05 23.63 -3.11
CA ARG A 43 -6.98 24.20 -2.28
C ARG A 43 -6.55 23.17 -1.25
N ILE A 44 -5.26 22.83 -1.26
CA ILE A 44 -4.63 21.90 -0.34
C ILE A 44 -3.61 22.70 0.47
N ARG A 45 -3.71 22.65 1.80
CA ARG A 45 -2.78 23.35 2.69
C ARG A 45 -1.45 22.61 2.75
N GLN A 46 -1.51 21.30 2.95
CA GLN A 46 -0.32 20.47 3.08
C GLN A 46 -0.51 19.17 2.32
N LEU A 47 0.45 18.85 1.46
CA LEU A 47 0.54 17.59 0.75
C LEU A 47 1.93 16.98 0.95
N TRP A 48 1.97 15.80 1.56
CA TRP A 48 3.19 15.00 1.72
C TRP A 48 3.04 13.75 0.89
N ILE A 49 3.99 13.49 0.00
CA ILE A 49 3.97 12.33 -0.89
C ILE A 49 5.14 11.44 -0.54
N ASN A 50 4.83 10.22 -0.12
CA ASN A 50 5.78 9.15 0.17
C ASN A 50 5.54 8.00 -0.81
N TYR A 51 6.34 6.94 -0.75
CA TYR A 51 6.31 5.87 -1.74
C TYR A 51 4.93 5.22 -1.90
N ALA A 52 4.42 4.64 -0.82
CA ALA A 52 3.18 3.89 -0.77
C ALA A 52 2.10 4.59 0.06
N ASN A 53 2.25 5.89 0.32
CA ASN A 53 1.26 6.68 1.04
C ASN A 53 1.40 8.17 0.70
N PHE A 54 0.37 8.95 1.02
CA PHE A 54 0.46 10.40 1.04
C PHE A 54 -0.43 10.95 2.16
N GLU A 55 -0.09 12.12 2.65
CA GLU A 55 -0.88 12.85 3.63
C GLU A 55 -1.41 14.13 3.01
N MET A 56 -2.71 14.36 3.15
CA MET A 56 -3.37 15.56 2.64
C MET A 56 -4.13 16.25 3.77
N ASN A 57 -3.68 17.45 4.15
CA ASN A 57 -4.25 18.25 5.24
C ASN A 57 -4.39 17.51 6.58
N GLY A 58 -3.46 16.60 6.91
CA GLY A 58 -3.51 15.78 8.13
C GLY A 58 -4.19 14.42 7.97
N THR A 59 -4.80 14.14 6.80
CA THR A 59 -5.45 12.86 6.51
C THR A 59 -4.48 11.93 5.78
N VAL A 60 -4.22 10.74 6.33
CA VAL A 60 -3.21 9.81 5.80
C VAL A 60 -3.87 8.75 4.91
N TYR A 61 -3.51 8.78 3.63
CA TYR A 61 -3.88 7.76 2.67
C TYR A 61 -2.76 6.75 2.50
N ARG A 62 -3.00 5.50 2.90
CA ARG A 62 -2.04 4.40 2.78
C ARG A 62 -2.46 3.46 1.68
N LEU A 63 -1.46 2.96 0.95
CA LEU A 63 -1.59 1.89 -0.01
C LEU A 63 -0.84 0.68 0.53
N GLY A 64 -1.49 -0.48 0.46
CA GLY A 64 -0.84 -1.74 0.82
C GLY A 64 -1.27 -2.89 -0.08
N VAL A 65 -0.35 -3.82 -0.30
CA VAL A 65 -0.59 -5.05 -1.03
C VAL A 65 -1.21 -6.07 -0.07
N LEU A 66 -2.41 -6.54 -0.42
CA LEU A 66 -3.11 -7.61 0.27
C LEU A 66 -2.82 -8.95 -0.39
N ARG A 67 -2.89 -10.02 0.39
CA ARG A 67 -2.95 -11.40 -0.14
C ARG A 67 -4.22 -12.07 0.28
N LYS A 68 -5.04 -12.49 -0.67
CA LYS A 68 -6.29 -13.19 -0.42
C LYS A 68 -6.14 -14.64 -0.86
N TYR A 69 -6.39 -15.57 0.06
CA TYR A 69 -6.37 -17.00 -0.22
C TYR A 69 -7.80 -17.42 -0.61
N PRO A 70 -8.08 -17.72 -1.89
CA PRO A 70 -9.44 -18.08 -2.32
C PRO A 70 -9.87 -19.44 -1.78
N SER A 71 -8.91 -20.32 -1.51
CA SER A 71 -9.14 -21.65 -0.95
C SER A 71 -8.49 -21.79 0.42
N GLY A 72 -9.27 -22.22 1.41
CA GLY A 72 -8.80 -22.45 2.78
C GLY A 72 -8.77 -21.20 3.66
N ASN A 73 -8.14 -21.32 4.82
CA ASN A 73 -7.99 -20.21 5.76
C ASN A 73 -6.79 -19.35 5.37
N THR A 74 -6.98 -18.04 5.35
CA THR A 74 -5.87 -17.09 5.27
C THR A 74 -4.94 -17.31 6.47
N PRO A 75 -3.63 -17.52 6.26
CA PRO A 75 -2.68 -17.63 7.37
C PRO A 75 -2.76 -16.43 8.31
N GLN A 76 -2.57 -16.65 9.61
CA GLN A 76 -2.83 -15.64 10.63
C GLN A 76 -1.97 -14.39 10.45
N SER A 77 -0.69 -14.57 10.15
CA SER A 77 0.26 -13.51 9.83
C SER A 77 -0.18 -12.64 8.64
N ILE A 78 -0.79 -13.25 7.62
CA ILE A 78 -1.33 -12.54 6.46
C ILE A 78 -2.64 -11.83 6.82
N ASP A 79 -3.53 -12.48 7.55
CA ASP A 79 -4.80 -11.87 7.99
C ASP A 79 -4.57 -10.61 8.84
N MET A 80 -3.60 -10.66 9.76
CA MET A 80 -3.17 -9.49 10.54
C MET A 80 -2.68 -8.36 9.63
N LYS A 81 -1.79 -8.66 8.68
CA LYS A 81 -1.30 -7.65 7.72
C LYS A 81 -2.38 -7.09 6.82
N ASN A 82 -3.32 -7.92 6.36
CA ASN A 82 -4.45 -7.46 5.56
C ASN A 82 -5.36 -6.51 6.36
N LYS A 83 -5.61 -6.80 7.64
CA LYS A 83 -6.38 -5.93 8.55
C LYS A 83 -5.67 -4.60 8.83
N GLU A 84 -4.34 -4.60 8.83
CA GLU A 84 -3.50 -3.39 8.93
C GLU A 84 -3.43 -2.58 7.62
N GLY A 85 -4.09 -3.02 6.55
CA GLY A 85 -4.11 -2.34 5.26
C GLY A 85 -3.14 -2.89 4.21
N GLY A 86 -2.40 -3.95 4.52
CA GLY A 86 -1.46 -4.63 3.63
C GLY A 86 0.00 -4.22 3.84
N ILE A 87 0.90 -4.87 3.09
CA ILE A 87 2.33 -4.53 3.07
C ILE A 87 2.59 -3.34 2.14
N GLN A 88 3.53 -2.45 2.51
CA GLN A 88 3.75 -1.17 1.81
C GLN A 88 5.02 -1.17 0.94
N TYR A 89 5.38 -2.34 0.42
CA TYR A 89 6.48 -2.52 -0.52
C TYR A 89 6.02 -3.45 -1.64
N GLU A 90 6.70 -3.33 -2.78
CA GLU A 90 6.38 -4.14 -3.96
C GLU A 90 6.78 -5.58 -3.75
N VAL A 91 6.03 -6.46 -4.36
CA VAL A 91 6.29 -7.90 -4.34
C VAL A 91 6.10 -8.48 -5.73
N ASP A 92 6.77 -9.58 -6.01
CA ASP A 92 6.49 -10.37 -7.19
C ASP A 92 5.21 -11.21 -7.01
N LYS A 93 4.84 -12.00 -8.03
CA LYS A 93 3.67 -12.88 -7.97
C LYS A 93 3.71 -13.87 -6.80
N TYR A 94 4.89 -14.25 -6.32
CA TYR A 94 5.07 -15.15 -5.18
C TYR A 94 5.03 -14.43 -3.83
N GLY A 95 4.88 -13.10 -3.83
CA GLY A 95 4.89 -12.31 -2.63
C GLY A 95 6.30 -12.03 -2.09
N ILE A 96 7.33 -12.17 -2.92
CA ILE A 96 8.71 -11.87 -2.54
C ILE A 96 8.99 -10.39 -2.80
N PRO A 97 9.56 -9.64 -1.85
CA PRO A 97 9.90 -8.24 -2.06
C PRO A 97 10.71 -8.02 -3.33
N THR A 98 10.30 -7.07 -4.17
CA THR A 98 11.06 -6.69 -5.36
C THR A 98 11.91 -5.45 -5.08
N ILE A 99 13.06 -5.40 -5.74
CA ILE A 99 13.96 -4.26 -5.69
C ILE A 99 13.48 -3.27 -6.77
N PRO A 100 13.11 -2.03 -6.42
CA PRO A 100 12.73 -1.03 -7.42
C PRO A 100 13.87 -0.80 -8.42
N GLU A 101 13.53 -0.60 -9.70
CA GLU A 101 14.51 -0.27 -10.73
C GLU A 101 15.31 0.99 -10.36
N GLY A 102 16.63 0.96 -10.57
CA GLY A 102 17.52 2.07 -10.22
C GLY A 102 17.99 2.09 -8.76
N THR A 103 17.56 1.13 -7.92
CA THR A 103 18.08 0.98 -6.56
C THR A 103 19.54 0.50 -6.58
N GLN A 104 20.42 1.23 -5.89
CA GLN A 104 21.79 0.76 -5.66
C GLN A 104 21.76 -0.36 -4.61
N ILE A 105 22.15 -1.56 -5.01
CA ILE A 105 22.28 -2.70 -4.10
C ILE A 105 23.69 -2.64 -3.50
N ASP A 106 23.77 -2.43 -2.20
CA ASP A 106 25.03 -2.52 -1.46
C ASP A 106 25.17 -3.95 -0.92
N GLY A 107 26.13 -4.70 -1.48
CA GLY A 107 26.42 -6.10 -1.12
C GLY A 107 26.09 -7.14 -2.18
N GLU A 108 26.34 -8.40 -1.84
CA GLU A 108 26.13 -9.54 -2.73
C GLU A 108 24.63 -9.86 -2.87
N VAL A 109 24.18 -10.03 -4.11
CA VAL A 109 22.81 -10.48 -4.42
C VAL A 109 22.76 -11.99 -4.22
N LEU A 110 22.15 -12.41 -3.11
CA LEU A 110 21.95 -13.82 -2.81
C LEU A 110 20.99 -14.48 -3.80
N THR A 111 21.26 -15.74 -4.14
CA THR A 111 20.37 -16.59 -4.91
C THR A 111 19.14 -17.00 -4.10
N ASP A 112 18.05 -17.37 -4.77
CA ASP A 112 16.82 -17.87 -4.12
C ASP A 112 17.11 -19.06 -3.18
N ALA A 113 18.05 -19.93 -3.54
CA ALA A 113 18.46 -21.07 -2.72
C ALA A 113 19.18 -20.66 -1.43
N GLU A 114 20.07 -19.67 -1.50
CA GLU A 114 20.78 -19.13 -0.32
C GLU A 114 19.84 -18.39 0.61
N ILE A 115 18.91 -17.60 0.06
CA ILE A 115 17.88 -16.91 0.86
C ILE A 115 17.01 -17.95 1.57
N LYS A 116 16.53 -18.97 0.85
CA LYS A 116 15.75 -20.08 1.43
C LYS A 116 16.51 -20.76 2.57
N ALA A 117 17.77 -21.13 2.38
CA ALA A 117 18.59 -21.77 3.42
C ALA A 117 18.74 -20.88 4.66
N ARG A 118 18.89 -19.56 4.48
CA ARG A 118 18.94 -18.60 5.59
C ARG A 118 17.61 -18.50 6.33
N LEU A 119 16.48 -18.51 5.61
CA LEU A 119 15.14 -18.51 6.21
C LEU A 119 14.87 -19.79 7.00
N GLU A 120 15.28 -20.96 6.50
CA GLU A 120 15.18 -22.24 7.21
C GLU A 120 16.00 -22.23 8.50
N HIS A 121 17.24 -21.76 8.43
CA HIS A 121 18.08 -21.61 9.61
C HIS A 121 17.41 -20.66 10.63
N ASN A 122 16.86 -19.53 10.19
CA ASN A 122 16.14 -18.60 11.06
C ASN A 122 14.90 -19.23 11.72
N ALA A 123 14.13 -20.04 10.97
CA ALA A 123 12.97 -20.75 11.51
C ALA A 123 13.39 -21.72 12.64
N ILE A 124 14.48 -22.47 12.44
CA ILE A 124 15.04 -23.37 13.47
C ILE A 124 15.47 -22.60 14.72
N GLN A 125 16.09 -21.43 14.56
CA GLN A 125 16.47 -20.60 15.71
C GLN A 125 15.24 -20.05 16.45
N LEU A 126 14.22 -19.60 15.74
CA LEU A 126 12.97 -19.10 16.33
C LEU A 126 12.24 -20.17 17.17
N GLU A 127 12.29 -21.44 16.74
CA GLU A 127 11.73 -22.55 17.51
C GLU A 127 12.42 -22.75 18.86
N LYS A 128 13.73 -22.41 18.95
CA LYS A 128 14.55 -22.57 20.16
C LYS A 128 14.47 -21.37 21.11
N THR A 129 14.06 -20.20 20.63
CA THR A 129 14.07 -18.94 21.41
C THR A 129 12.94 -18.90 22.43
N ALA A 130 13.23 -18.53 23.68
CA ALA A 130 12.23 -18.28 24.74
C ALA A 130 11.41 -16.98 24.48
N GLY A 131 10.13 -16.96 24.84
CA GLY A 131 9.21 -15.87 24.50
C GLY A 131 7.74 -16.29 24.46
N SER A 132 6.84 -15.31 24.21
CA SER A 132 5.39 -15.52 24.08
C SER A 132 5.08 -16.57 23.03
N ARG A 133 4.27 -17.58 23.40
CA ARG A 133 3.87 -18.67 22.50
C ARG A 133 3.15 -18.14 21.26
N ILE A 134 2.23 -17.20 21.43
CA ILE A 134 1.42 -16.63 20.34
C ILE A 134 2.31 -15.88 19.34
N THR A 135 3.17 -15.00 19.84
CA THR A 135 4.10 -14.23 19.00
C THR A 135 5.03 -15.16 18.22
N ARG A 136 5.59 -16.19 18.88
CA ARG A 136 6.45 -17.18 18.23
C ARG A 136 5.71 -17.95 17.13
N THR A 137 4.46 -18.37 17.37
CA THR A 137 3.65 -19.10 16.38
C THR A 137 3.43 -18.27 15.12
N ILE A 138 3.07 -16.99 15.27
CA ILE A 138 2.84 -16.08 14.13
C ILE A 138 4.14 -15.84 13.36
N GLN A 139 5.26 -15.62 14.07
CA GLN A 139 6.57 -15.43 13.43
C GLN A 139 7.02 -16.68 12.67
N LEU A 140 6.82 -17.87 13.25
CA LEU A 140 7.16 -19.12 12.60
C LEU A 140 6.29 -19.39 11.37
N GLU A 141 4.99 -19.12 11.46
CA GLU A 141 4.08 -19.18 10.30
C GLU A 141 4.56 -18.25 9.18
N LYS A 142 4.91 -17.00 9.52
CA LYS A 142 5.46 -16.03 8.56
C LYS A 142 6.71 -16.57 7.85
N ARG A 143 7.70 -17.08 8.59
CA ARG A 143 8.93 -17.64 7.98
C ARG A 143 8.65 -18.85 7.10
N LYS A 144 7.72 -19.74 7.51
CA LYS A 144 7.30 -20.88 6.69
C LYS A 144 6.65 -20.45 5.37
N LEU A 145 5.85 -19.39 5.41
CA LEU A 145 5.25 -18.81 4.19
C LEU A 145 6.31 -18.18 3.28
N GLU A 146 7.30 -17.47 3.83
CA GLU A 146 8.42 -16.93 3.06
C GLU A 146 9.23 -18.05 2.38
N ILE A 147 9.58 -19.11 3.11
CA ILE A 147 10.25 -20.30 2.55
C ILE A 147 9.43 -20.87 1.39
N ARG A 148 8.12 -21.03 1.58
CA ARG A 148 7.21 -21.54 0.56
C ARG A 148 7.14 -20.64 -0.68
N SER A 149 7.19 -19.32 -0.51
CA SER A 149 7.26 -18.38 -1.64
C SER A 149 8.50 -18.64 -2.50
N TYR A 150 9.68 -18.84 -1.89
CA TYR A 150 10.90 -19.20 -2.63
C TYR A 150 10.83 -20.58 -3.26
N GLU A 151 10.24 -21.57 -2.59
CA GLU A 151 10.01 -22.91 -3.17
C GLU A 151 9.15 -22.84 -4.44
N MET A 152 8.01 -22.13 -4.37
CA MET A 152 7.13 -21.94 -5.53
C MET A 152 7.84 -21.18 -6.64
N ARG A 153 8.66 -20.18 -6.31
CA ARG A 153 9.45 -19.43 -7.30
C ARG A 153 10.46 -20.31 -8.03
N MET A 154 11.20 -21.11 -7.29
CA MET A 154 12.20 -22.04 -7.84
C MET A 154 11.56 -23.17 -8.66
N ALA A 155 10.38 -23.65 -8.25
CA ALA A 155 9.64 -24.68 -8.96
C ALA A 155 8.72 -24.14 -10.08
N ASN A 156 8.60 -22.81 -10.19
CA ASN A 156 7.64 -22.12 -11.07
C ASN A 156 6.17 -22.56 -10.86
N GLU A 157 5.79 -22.77 -9.60
CA GLU A 157 4.43 -23.14 -9.20
C GLU A 157 3.55 -21.91 -8.95
N ASN A 158 2.26 -21.98 -9.26
CA ASN A 158 1.37 -20.85 -8.98
C ASN A 158 1.12 -20.69 -7.47
N PRO A 159 1.17 -19.46 -6.94
CA PRO A 159 0.87 -19.19 -5.54
C PRO A 159 -0.60 -19.50 -5.23
N PRO A 160 -0.93 -19.94 -4.00
CA PRO A 160 -2.29 -20.24 -3.58
C PRO A 160 -3.09 -18.98 -3.15
N PHE A 161 -2.70 -17.80 -3.63
CA PHE A 161 -3.31 -16.52 -3.27
C PHE A 161 -3.31 -15.55 -4.44
N ASP A 162 -4.26 -14.61 -4.40
CA ASP A 162 -4.35 -13.46 -5.28
C ASP A 162 -3.85 -12.20 -4.55
N GLN A 163 -3.30 -11.25 -5.32
CA GLN A 163 -2.77 -9.99 -4.81
C GLN A 163 -3.65 -8.80 -5.22
N PHE A 164 -3.87 -7.87 -4.30
CA PHE A 164 -4.65 -6.66 -4.52
C PHE A 164 -3.99 -5.46 -3.87
N ILE A 165 -4.24 -4.26 -4.37
CA ILE A 165 -3.86 -3.01 -3.70
C ILE A 165 -5.08 -2.50 -2.94
N GLN A 166 -4.95 -2.28 -1.65
CA GLN A 166 -5.97 -1.60 -0.85
C GLN A 166 -5.55 -0.17 -0.55
N PHE A 167 -6.48 0.75 -0.75
CA PHE A 167 -6.39 2.12 -0.27
C PHE A 167 -7.12 2.23 1.05
N THR A 168 -6.45 2.77 2.06
CA THR A 168 -7.05 3.07 3.36
C THR A 168 -6.85 4.54 3.71
N ASN A 169 -7.85 5.16 4.32
CA ASN A 169 -7.78 6.48 4.91
C ASN A 169 -8.01 6.34 6.42
N ASP A 170 -7.03 6.68 7.25
CA ASP A 170 -7.09 6.55 8.71
C ASP A 170 -7.55 5.15 9.19
N GLY A 171 -7.16 4.11 8.44
CA GLY A 171 -7.55 2.71 8.68
C GLY A 171 -8.88 2.28 8.04
N GLU A 172 -9.69 3.21 7.56
CA GLU A 172 -10.92 2.89 6.83
C GLU A 172 -10.64 2.56 5.37
N ARG A 173 -11.23 1.47 4.88
CA ARG A 173 -11.08 1.05 3.48
C ARG A 173 -11.77 2.03 2.54
N VAL A 174 -10.99 2.55 1.58
CA VAL A 174 -11.45 3.49 0.54
C VAL A 174 -11.76 2.76 -0.78
N GLU A 175 -10.84 1.92 -1.24
CA GLU A 175 -10.91 1.27 -2.56
C GLU A 175 -9.96 0.06 -2.62
N ILE A 176 -10.25 -0.89 -3.50
CA ILE A 176 -9.39 -2.04 -3.79
C ILE A 176 -9.18 -2.11 -5.31
N LEU A 177 -7.95 -2.34 -5.74
CA LEU A 177 -7.54 -2.50 -7.13
C LEU A 177 -6.82 -3.85 -7.32
N ASP A 178 -6.84 -4.38 -8.54
CA ASP A 178 -5.99 -5.51 -8.90
C ASP A 178 -4.51 -5.11 -8.87
N TYR A 179 -3.64 -6.03 -8.42
CA TYR A 179 -2.20 -5.80 -8.37
C TYR A 179 -1.55 -5.99 -9.75
N GLN A 180 -1.83 -5.05 -10.66
CA GLN A 180 -1.28 -4.99 -12.02
C GLN A 180 -0.43 -3.73 -12.27
N GLN A 181 -0.29 -2.91 -11.24
CA GLN A 181 0.41 -1.63 -11.24
C GLN A 181 1.20 -1.50 -9.94
N THR A 182 2.25 -0.70 -9.95
CA THR A 182 3.05 -0.39 -8.75
C THR A 182 2.23 0.39 -7.72
N LEU A 183 2.62 0.34 -6.46
CA LEU A 183 2.14 1.20 -5.38
C LEU A 183 2.31 2.69 -5.74
N THR A 184 3.38 3.07 -6.42
CA THR A 184 3.59 4.43 -6.93
C THR A 184 2.51 4.83 -7.95
N GLU A 185 2.24 3.98 -8.94
CA GLU A 185 1.20 4.23 -9.94
C GLU A 185 -0.19 4.27 -9.30
N ALA A 186 -0.47 3.34 -8.39
CA ALA A 186 -1.72 3.30 -7.64
C ALA A 186 -1.91 4.54 -6.76
N ARG A 187 -0.85 5.03 -6.13
CA ARG A 187 -0.84 6.26 -5.33
C ARG A 187 -1.14 7.45 -6.22
N ASN A 188 -0.48 7.54 -7.36
CA ASN A 188 -0.69 8.63 -8.33
C ASN A 188 -2.12 8.59 -8.90
N TYR A 189 -2.67 7.40 -9.16
CA TYR A 189 -4.06 7.21 -9.54
C TYR A 189 -5.01 7.76 -8.47
N LEU A 190 -4.83 7.37 -7.20
CA LEU A 190 -5.69 7.83 -6.11
C LEU A 190 -5.58 9.34 -5.91
N LEU A 191 -4.36 9.88 -5.90
CA LEU A 191 -4.12 11.31 -5.75
C LEU A 191 -4.81 12.11 -6.86
N LYS A 192 -4.67 11.64 -8.12
CA LYS A 192 -5.35 12.23 -9.27
C LYS A 192 -6.88 12.17 -9.14
N LYS A 193 -7.42 11.09 -8.57
CA LYS A 193 -8.85 10.89 -8.32
C LYS A 193 -9.37 11.83 -7.22
N ILE A 194 -8.58 12.09 -6.18
CA ILE A 194 -8.90 13.01 -5.08
C ILE A 194 -8.84 14.47 -5.52
N ILE A 195 -7.83 14.85 -6.30
CA ILE A 195 -7.60 16.25 -6.69
C ILE A 195 -8.64 16.70 -7.72
N GLY A 196 -9.04 15.81 -8.64
CA GLY A 196 -9.89 16.16 -9.77
C GLY A 196 -9.08 16.84 -10.89
N THR A 197 -9.15 16.32 -12.10
CA THR A 197 -8.13 16.56 -13.14
C THR A 197 -8.35 17.77 -14.04
N ALA A 198 -9.46 18.51 -13.90
CA ALA A 198 -9.81 19.59 -14.84
C ALA A 198 -9.84 21.00 -14.19
N GLY A 199 -9.74 21.10 -12.87
CA GLY A 199 -9.70 22.36 -12.13
C GLY A 199 -8.27 22.84 -11.84
N ARG A 200 -8.14 24.09 -11.39
CA ARG A 200 -6.87 24.60 -10.85
C ARG A 200 -6.59 23.97 -9.49
N VAL A 201 -5.34 23.55 -9.27
CA VAL A 201 -4.89 22.98 -7.99
C VAL A 201 -3.96 23.99 -7.33
N LEU A 202 -4.28 24.40 -6.12
CA LEU A 202 -3.46 25.28 -5.30
C LEU A 202 -2.95 24.49 -4.11
N ILE A 203 -1.63 24.32 -4.00
CA ILE A 203 -0.97 23.63 -2.89
C ILE A 203 -0.12 24.66 -2.15
N GLU A 204 -0.37 24.87 -0.86
CA GLU A 204 0.40 25.84 -0.07
C GLU A 204 1.77 25.27 0.35
N SER A 205 1.82 23.99 0.72
CA SER A 205 3.04 23.28 1.07
C SER A 205 3.05 21.88 0.43
N LEU A 206 4.08 21.60 -0.36
CA LEU A 206 4.30 20.33 -1.02
C LEU A 206 5.65 19.75 -0.56
N ASN A 207 5.60 18.56 0.03
CA ASN A 207 6.78 17.77 0.37
C ASN A 207 6.71 16.46 -0.40
N ILE A 208 7.79 16.12 -1.09
CA ILE A 208 7.95 14.84 -1.77
C ILE A 208 9.20 14.21 -1.19
N GLU A 209 9.03 13.05 -0.57
CA GLU A 209 10.16 12.30 -0.03
C GLU A 209 11.04 11.79 -1.18
N ASP A 210 12.36 11.99 -1.06
CA ASP A 210 13.32 11.48 -2.03
C ASP A 210 13.49 9.97 -1.82
N HIS A 211 13.18 9.19 -2.85
CA HIS A 211 13.15 7.74 -2.80
C HIS A 211 14.48 7.14 -3.27
N SER A 212 15.59 7.53 -2.63
CA SER A 212 16.80 6.74 -2.67
C SER A 212 16.57 5.47 -1.81
N TYR A 213 16.03 4.42 -2.43
CA TYR A 213 15.89 3.14 -1.76
C TYR A 213 17.29 2.57 -1.49
N PHE A 214 17.63 2.38 -0.23
CA PHE A 214 18.70 1.45 0.15
C PHE A 214 18.04 0.08 0.33
N PHE A 215 18.05 -0.74 -0.72
CA PHE A 215 17.65 -2.13 -0.59
C PHE A 215 18.81 -2.90 -0.01
N THR A 216 18.80 -3.12 1.30
CA THR A 216 19.73 -4.09 1.88
C THR A 216 19.24 -5.49 1.47
N SER A 217 20.16 -6.41 1.17
CA SER A 217 19.92 -7.87 1.06
C SER A 217 19.31 -8.50 2.33
N SER A 218 18.94 -7.65 3.30
CA SER A 218 18.35 -7.87 4.60
C SER A 218 16.83 -7.67 4.63
N LEU A 219 16.13 -7.25 3.56
CA LEU A 219 14.65 -7.28 3.58
C LEU A 219 14.05 -8.69 3.75
N ALA A 220 14.80 -9.75 3.45
CA ALA A 220 14.45 -11.14 3.80
C ALA A 220 14.94 -11.58 5.22
N ALA A 221 15.67 -10.74 5.95
CA ALA A 221 16.26 -11.05 7.25
C ALA A 221 15.91 -10.09 8.40
N GLN A 222 15.43 -8.87 8.12
CA GLN A 222 15.00 -7.88 9.11
C GLN A 222 13.49 -7.89 9.29
N GLU A 223 13.00 -8.94 9.94
CA GLU A 223 12.08 -8.75 11.06
C GLU A 223 12.56 -9.67 12.17
N SER A 224 13.54 -9.16 12.93
CA SER A 224 13.83 -9.59 14.29
C SER A 224 12.91 -8.79 15.22
N PRO A 225 12.35 -9.38 16.28
CA PRO A 225 11.45 -8.69 17.18
C PRO A 225 12.24 -7.59 17.89
N LEU A 226 11.81 -6.34 17.73
CA LEU A 226 12.24 -5.09 18.41
C LEU A 226 12.50 -3.98 17.39
N ALA A 227 11.42 -3.40 16.89
CA ALA A 227 11.43 -2.03 16.38
C ALA A 227 10.16 -1.32 16.87
N HIS A 228 10.08 -1.16 18.19
CA HIS A 228 9.28 -0.12 18.83
C HIS A 228 10.20 0.56 19.84
N ASN A 229 10.58 1.79 19.52
CA ASN A 229 10.70 2.92 20.43
C ASN A 229 10.37 4.16 19.61
#